data_AF-A0A7Z7FHQ0-F1
#
_entry.id   AF-A0A7Z7FHQ0-F1
#
_cell.length_a   1.000
_cell.length_b   1.000
_cell.length_c   1.000
_cell.angle_alpha   90.00
_cell.angle_beta   90.00
_cell.angle_gamma   90.00
#
_symmetry.space_group_name_H-M   'P 1'
#
loop_
_entity.id
_entity.type
_entity.pdbx_description
1 polymer ?
#
loop_
_entity_poly.entity_id
_entity_poly.type
_entity_poly.pdbx_seq_one_letter_code
_entity_poly.pdbx_strand_id
1 'polypeptide(L)'
;MNRKEFLAQPSVQGFVTWLARRLPELSVRLRVAHSRYVPGGIDEQVSGLEAVLAHYHWRASWYEPRTCKPVESGDWASTRASLERLGAWLRESVANGDELEAGAAAREILRWGGVSSAIPFIESKVRKNEWCAYLKELAPLFALDGDQALEALHAGNVERFDSGMTKIHALFDTTGSPIYDSRVGAALAMLYEMFRGELGREGVQYDALGFPSGPARGPQIRNPVGLGLTASPQFYTPQVRPEEWARWQLKTGWIIRAVLEQTALFASELAGKAANNIAARCHAFEAALFMIGYDIRSLGGDDGIHTAPDAGGSPPTPDRSGNWVPVGHPFGSVLSVYRAYRETSPADPGIDAFGLWLQANPRSDMHVSIANNFANYQYPLGEREFNLPERTLEHVQSIGDGKEGGLLVANNGEPEFIAGDEREQVCLVCAGLTGYCYAADPTPEARTERLIRTGFAGTRNSANTLLSVGRGVGTHFGLLDRDFQPTDLFRRFFRDGFDDFRNRLGVDR
;
A
#
# COMPACT_ATOMS: atom_id res chain seq x y z
N MET A 1 10.80 -0.83 -25.03
CA MET A 1 11.46 -2.04 -24.53
C MET A 1 10.44 -3.13 -24.25
N ASN A 2 10.46 -4.24 -24.96
CA ASN A 2 9.59 -5.41 -24.74
C ASN A 2 10.25 -6.47 -23.82
N ARG A 3 9.56 -7.59 -23.54
CA ARG A 3 10.05 -8.69 -22.68
C ARG A 3 11.44 -9.18 -23.09
N LYS A 4 11.64 -9.45 -24.38
CA LYS A 4 12.90 -10.02 -24.89
C LYS A 4 14.05 -9.05 -24.71
N GLU A 5 13.84 -7.78 -25.04
CA GLU A 5 14.84 -6.71 -24.86
C GLU A 5 15.16 -6.49 -23.38
N PHE A 6 14.14 -6.49 -22.52
CA PHE A 6 14.32 -6.32 -21.07
C PHE A 6 15.16 -7.45 -20.46
N LEU A 7 14.79 -8.70 -20.74
CA LEU A 7 15.50 -9.88 -20.21
C LEU A 7 16.90 -10.07 -20.81
N ALA A 8 17.18 -9.49 -21.98
CA ALA A 8 18.50 -9.54 -22.62
C ALA A 8 19.51 -8.54 -22.01
N GLN A 9 19.07 -7.62 -21.15
CA GLN A 9 19.98 -6.72 -20.46
C GLN A 9 20.93 -7.53 -19.56
N PRO A 10 22.26 -7.29 -19.59
CA PRO A 10 23.22 -8.09 -18.83
C PRO A 10 22.93 -8.18 -17.33
N SER A 11 22.48 -7.08 -16.72
CA SER A 11 22.10 -7.01 -15.31
C SER A 11 20.88 -7.86 -14.97
N VAL A 12 19.87 -7.86 -15.84
CA VAL A 12 18.62 -8.63 -15.66
C VAL A 12 18.88 -10.11 -15.92
N GLN A 13 19.57 -10.44 -17.00
CA GLN A 13 19.93 -11.82 -17.33
C GLN A 13 20.77 -12.45 -16.21
N GLY A 14 21.82 -11.75 -15.77
CA GLY A 14 22.66 -12.22 -14.66
C GLY A 14 21.87 -12.41 -13.38
N PHE A 15 20.94 -11.49 -13.07
CA PHE A 15 20.08 -11.60 -11.89
C PHE A 15 19.12 -12.79 -11.98
N VAL A 16 18.48 -13.04 -13.14
CA VAL A 16 17.60 -14.20 -13.34
C VAL A 16 18.38 -15.51 -13.14
N THR A 17 19.57 -15.64 -13.75
CA THR A 17 20.43 -16.82 -13.56
C THR A 17 20.84 -16.98 -12.09
N TRP A 18 21.18 -15.88 -11.41
CA TRP A 18 21.52 -15.90 -10.00
C TRP A 18 20.34 -16.35 -9.13
N LEU A 19 19.14 -15.82 -9.35
CA LEU A 19 17.93 -16.21 -8.65
C LEU A 19 17.61 -17.70 -8.87
N ALA A 20 17.68 -18.18 -10.11
CA ALA A 20 17.42 -19.59 -10.43
C ALA A 20 18.32 -20.55 -9.64
N ARG A 21 19.58 -20.15 -9.40
CA ARG A 21 20.54 -20.91 -8.59
C ARG A 21 20.33 -20.74 -7.08
N ARG A 22 20.06 -19.51 -6.62
CA ARG A 22 20.06 -19.17 -5.19
C ARG A 22 18.75 -19.46 -4.48
N LEU A 23 17.60 -19.23 -5.12
CA LEU A 23 16.30 -19.33 -4.47
C LEU A 23 15.96 -20.72 -3.90
N PRO A 24 16.36 -21.86 -4.51
CA PRO A 24 16.13 -23.18 -3.92
C PRO A 24 16.86 -23.41 -2.59
N GLU A 25 17.97 -22.72 -2.35
CA GLU A 25 18.85 -22.92 -1.18
C GLU A 25 18.96 -21.65 -0.30
N LEU A 26 18.12 -20.64 -0.57
CA LEU A 26 18.18 -19.36 0.12
C LEU A 26 17.84 -19.51 1.60
N SER A 27 18.78 -19.17 2.46
CA SER A 27 18.55 -19.11 3.91
C SER A 27 17.70 -17.89 4.27
N VAL A 28 16.56 -18.11 4.94
CA VAL A 28 15.61 -17.05 5.31
C VAL A 28 15.20 -17.18 6.78
N ARG A 29 15.35 -16.11 7.57
CA ARG A 29 14.78 -16.02 8.94
C ARG A 29 13.52 -15.17 8.91
N LEU A 30 12.35 -15.79 8.86
CA LEU A 30 11.08 -15.07 8.95
C LEU A 30 10.86 -14.59 10.39
N ARG A 31 10.82 -13.28 10.60
CA ARG A 31 10.48 -12.65 11.90
C ARG A 31 9.28 -11.73 11.72
N VAL A 32 8.08 -12.31 11.77
CA VAL A 32 6.82 -11.56 11.63
C VAL A 32 6.20 -11.36 13.00
N ALA A 33 5.93 -10.11 13.36
CA ALA A 33 5.36 -9.79 14.66
C ALA A 33 3.91 -10.27 14.77
N HIS A 34 3.47 -10.58 15.99
CA HIS A 34 2.06 -10.81 16.28
C HIS A 34 1.22 -9.63 15.81
N SER A 35 0.16 -9.91 15.06
CA SER A 35 -0.83 -8.93 14.63
C SER A 35 -2.16 -9.61 14.34
N ARG A 36 -3.20 -8.83 14.02
CA ARG A 36 -4.46 -9.38 13.51
C ARG A 36 -4.29 -10.18 12.22
N TYR A 37 -3.28 -9.83 11.41
CA TYR A 37 -2.95 -10.50 10.17
C TYR A 37 -2.12 -11.76 10.40
N VAL A 38 -1.28 -11.79 11.44
CA VAL A 38 -0.43 -12.94 11.76
C VAL A 38 -0.59 -13.28 13.25
N PRO A 39 -1.71 -13.91 13.65
CA PRO A 39 -1.90 -14.34 15.03
C PRO A 39 -0.77 -15.26 15.49
N GLY A 40 -0.18 -14.92 16.63
CA GLY A 40 0.97 -15.64 17.19
C GLY A 40 2.33 -15.21 16.65
N GLY A 41 2.38 -14.48 15.52
CA GLY A 41 3.63 -14.13 14.84
C GLY A 41 4.31 -15.33 14.18
N ILE A 42 5.46 -15.10 13.56
CA ILE A 42 6.35 -16.12 12.97
C ILE A 42 7.78 -15.80 13.42
N ASP A 43 8.52 -16.80 13.88
CA ASP A 43 9.96 -16.70 14.12
C ASP A 43 10.67 -18.00 13.73
N GLU A 44 10.87 -18.18 12.43
CA GLU A 44 11.30 -19.46 11.83
C GLU A 44 12.50 -19.28 10.90
N GLN A 45 13.43 -20.23 10.94
CA GLN A 45 14.56 -20.30 10.01
C GLN A 45 14.26 -21.39 8.99
N VAL A 46 14.26 -21.01 7.72
CA VAL A 46 13.96 -21.93 6.61
C VAL A 46 15.04 -21.84 5.54
N SER A 47 15.09 -22.86 4.68
CA SER A 47 15.98 -22.94 3.53
C SER A 47 15.16 -23.14 2.27
N GLY A 48 15.34 -22.24 1.30
CA GLY A 48 14.65 -22.26 0.03
C GLY A 48 13.32 -21.49 0.03
N LEU A 49 12.97 -20.95 -1.13
CA LEU A 49 11.76 -20.13 -1.30
C LEU A 49 10.46 -20.95 -1.13
N GLU A 50 10.47 -22.25 -1.44
CA GLU A 50 9.32 -23.14 -1.19
C GLU A 50 9.05 -23.35 0.29
N ALA A 51 10.11 -23.40 1.11
CA ALA A 51 9.96 -23.49 2.56
C ALA A 51 9.38 -22.19 3.13
N VAL A 52 9.74 -21.03 2.59
CA VAL A 52 9.09 -19.75 2.94
C VAL A 52 7.58 -19.81 2.66
N LEU A 53 7.18 -20.32 1.50
CA LEU A 53 5.77 -20.46 1.14
C LEU A 53 5.01 -21.41 2.08
N ALA A 54 5.64 -22.49 2.52
CA ALA A 54 5.05 -23.41 3.50
C ALA A 54 4.73 -22.74 4.84
N HIS A 55 5.44 -21.65 5.17
CA HIS A 55 5.18 -20.80 6.34
C HIS A 55 4.37 -19.54 6.02
N TYR A 56 3.75 -19.44 4.84
CA TYR A 56 2.89 -18.31 4.51
C TYR A 56 1.76 -18.21 5.54
N HIS A 57 1.71 -17.08 6.24
CA HIS A 57 0.61 -16.76 7.12
C HIS A 57 0.25 -15.28 7.02
N TRP A 58 -0.94 -15.00 6.49
CA TRP A 58 -1.49 -13.65 6.42
C TRP A 58 -3.02 -13.73 6.34
N ARG A 59 -3.69 -13.38 7.45
CA ARG A 59 -5.16 -13.37 7.54
C ARG A 59 -5.75 -12.27 6.70
N ALA A 60 -6.71 -12.64 5.87
CA ALA A 60 -7.49 -11.74 5.04
C ALA A 60 -8.92 -12.27 4.92
N SER A 61 -9.85 -11.41 4.51
CA SER A 61 -11.24 -11.80 4.33
C SER A 61 -11.94 -10.98 3.25
N TRP A 62 -12.90 -11.58 2.58
CA TRP A 62 -13.82 -10.93 1.64
C TRP A 62 -15.23 -11.50 1.77
N TYR A 63 -16.23 -10.83 1.23
CA TYR A 63 -17.61 -11.31 1.26
C TYR A 63 -18.00 -11.99 -0.06
N GLU A 64 -18.49 -13.21 0.04
CA GLU A 64 -19.03 -13.90 -1.13
C GLU A 64 -20.33 -13.23 -1.61
N PRO A 65 -20.43 -12.82 -2.88
CA PRO A 65 -21.53 -11.97 -3.36
C PRO A 65 -22.91 -12.63 -3.24
N ARG A 66 -22.98 -13.96 -3.37
CA ARG A 66 -24.26 -14.69 -3.34
C ARG A 66 -24.78 -14.94 -1.94
N THR A 67 -23.88 -15.13 -0.97
CA THR A 67 -24.24 -15.55 0.38
C THR A 67 -24.07 -14.44 1.41
N CYS A 68 -23.36 -13.37 1.05
CA CYS A 68 -22.89 -12.30 1.93
C CYS A 68 -22.14 -12.82 3.16
N LYS A 69 -21.56 -14.03 3.07
CA LYS A 69 -20.77 -14.61 4.16
C LYS A 69 -19.30 -14.26 3.98
N PRO A 70 -18.59 -14.01 5.09
CA PRO A 70 -17.15 -13.81 5.03
C PRO A 70 -16.46 -15.12 4.62
N VAL A 71 -15.54 -15.01 3.68
CA VAL A 71 -14.57 -16.03 3.30
C VAL A 71 -13.23 -15.59 3.88
N GLU A 72 -12.67 -16.39 4.79
CA GLU A 72 -11.36 -16.13 5.38
C GLU A 72 -10.26 -16.88 4.63
N SER A 73 -9.10 -16.24 4.49
CA SER A 73 -7.84 -16.87 4.13
C SER A 73 -6.79 -16.56 5.18
N GLY A 74 -5.83 -17.46 5.37
CA GLY A 74 -4.78 -17.26 6.37
C GLY A 74 -3.50 -18.02 6.08
N ASP A 75 -3.59 -19.18 5.43
CA ASP A 75 -2.46 -19.95 4.91
C ASP A 75 -2.39 -19.85 3.38
N TRP A 76 -1.34 -20.39 2.76
CA TRP A 76 -1.21 -20.32 1.30
C TRP A 76 -2.37 -21.00 0.55
N ALA A 77 -2.86 -22.15 1.03
CA ALA A 77 -3.91 -22.89 0.36
C ALA A 77 -5.24 -22.12 0.31
N SER A 78 -5.66 -21.55 1.45
CA SER A 78 -6.86 -20.72 1.57
C SER A 78 -6.71 -19.36 0.86
N THR A 79 -5.50 -18.79 0.86
CA THR A 79 -5.18 -17.58 0.09
C THR A 79 -5.32 -17.84 -1.40
N ARG A 80 -4.67 -18.87 -1.93
CA ARG A 80 -4.76 -19.25 -3.35
C ARG A 80 -6.21 -19.47 -3.77
N ALA A 81 -7.00 -20.20 -2.99
CA ALA A 81 -8.41 -20.43 -3.26
C ALA A 81 -9.24 -19.14 -3.28
N SER A 82 -8.92 -18.16 -2.41
CA SER A 82 -9.57 -16.85 -2.43
C SER A 82 -9.20 -16.04 -3.67
N LEU A 83 -7.91 -16.02 -4.03
CA LEU A 83 -7.42 -15.34 -5.24
C LEU A 83 -8.06 -15.90 -6.51
N GLU A 84 -8.17 -17.23 -6.62
CA GLU A 84 -8.82 -17.90 -7.75
C GLU A 84 -10.29 -17.49 -7.88
N ARG A 85 -11.05 -17.49 -6.77
CA ARG A 85 -12.47 -17.13 -6.76
C ARG A 85 -12.69 -15.65 -7.07
N LEU A 86 -11.92 -14.76 -6.46
CA LEU A 86 -12.00 -13.32 -6.70
C LEU A 86 -11.62 -12.96 -8.14
N GLY A 87 -10.54 -13.54 -8.66
CA GLY A 87 -10.12 -13.35 -10.05
C GLY A 87 -11.13 -13.91 -11.05
N ALA A 88 -11.74 -15.08 -10.77
CA ALA A 88 -12.79 -15.64 -11.61
C ALA A 88 -14.03 -14.73 -11.64
N TRP A 89 -14.48 -14.24 -10.49
CA TRP A 89 -15.60 -13.30 -10.40
C TRP A 89 -15.31 -12.02 -11.19
N LEU A 90 -14.15 -11.37 -10.98
CA LEU A 90 -13.78 -10.16 -11.71
C LEU A 90 -13.77 -10.39 -13.23
N ARG A 91 -13.12 -11.47 -13.69
CA ARG A 91 -13.02 -11.77 -15.13
C ARG A 91 -14.38 -12.06 -15.75
N GLU A 92 -15.25 -12.82 -15.08
CA GLU A 92 -16.61 -13.11 -15.56
C GLU A 92 -17.44 -11.83 -15.67
N SER A 93 -17.44 -10.98 -14.64
CA SER A 93 -18.20 -9.72 -14.64
C SER A 93 -17.73 -8.77 -15.75
N VAL A 94 -16.41 -8.62 -15.94
CA VAL A 94 -15.84 -7.79 -17.01
C VAL A 94 -16.15 -8.38 -18.39
N ALA A 95 -16.08 -9.70 -18.56
CA ALA A 95 -16.44 -10.36 -19.82
C ALA A 95 -17.90 -10.08 -20.20
N ASN A 96 -18.81 -10.10 -19.22
CA ASN A 96 -20.22 -9.79 -19.40
C ASN A 96 -20.52 -8.29 -19.57
N GLY A 97 -19.54 -7.41 -19.31
CA GLY A 97 -19.74 -5.95 -19.35
C GLY A 97 -20.59 -5.43 -18.20
N ASP A 98 -20.64 -6.16 -17.08
CA ASP A 98 -21.40 -5.77 -15.89
C ASP A 98 -20.53 -4.88 -15.00
N GLU A 99 -20.71 -3.56 -15.15
CA GLU A 99 -19.97 -2.54 -14.40
C GLU A 99 -20.15 -2.66 -12.89
N LEU A 100 -21.35 -3.00 -12.43
CA LEU A 100 -21.66 -3.08 -11.00
C LEU A 100 -21.01 -4.32 -10.38
N GLU A 101 -21.14 -5.48 -11.03
CA GLU A 101 -20.52 -6.72 -10.56
C GLU A 101 -18.99 -6.67 -10.67
N ALA A 102 -18.44 -6.06 -11.73
CA ALA A 102 -16.99 -5.87 -11.86
C ALA A 102 -16.44 -4.90 -10.80
N GLY A 103 -17.19 -3.84 -10.48
CA GLY A 103 -16.88 -2.92 -9.40
C GLY A 103 -16.94 -3.59 -8.02
N ALA A 104 -17.96 -4.41 -7.78
CA ALA A 104 -18.12 -5.17 -6.55
C ALA A 104 -16.98 -6.19 -6.35
N ALA A 105 -16.62 -6.94 -7.39
CA ALA A 105 -15.48 -7.85 -7.38
C ALA A 105 -14.17 -7.10 -7.05
N ALA A 106 -13.94 -5.96 -7.70
CA ALA A 106 -12.76 -5.13 -7.43
C ALA A 106 -12.73 -4.63 -5.98
N ARG A 107 -13.87 -4.19 -5.42
CA ARG A 107 -13.96 -3.77 -4.01
C ARG A 107 -13.61 -4.91 -3.05
N GLU A 108 -14.08 -6.13 -3.31
CA GLU A 108 -13.79 -7.28 -2.46
C GLU A 108 -12.33 -7.77 -2.62
N ILE A 109 -11.71 -7.58 -3.78
CA ILE A 109 -10.25 -7.75 -3.95
C ILE A 109 -9.49 -6.76 -3.06
N LEU A 110 -9.91 -5.50 -3.04
CA LEU A 110 -9.28 -4.48 -2.19
C LEU A 110 -9.48 -4.81 -0.69
N ARG A 111 -10.69 -5.25 -0.30
CA ARG A 111 -11.00 -5.69 1.07
C ARG A 111 -10.10 -6.87 1.50
N TRP A 112 -10.01 -7.92 0.67
CA TRP A 112 -9.10 -9.04 0.90
C TRP A 112 -7.65 -8.55 1.05
N GLY A 113 -7.24 -7.62 0.19
CA GLY A 113 -5.91 -7.02 0.22
C GLY A 113 -5.65 -6.04 1.36
N GLY A 114 -6.64 -5.76 2.23
CA GLY A 114 -6.51 -4.79 3.33
C GLY A 114 -6.32 -3.34 2.89
N VAL A 115 -6.75 -2.98 1.68
CA VAL A 115 -6.58 -1.65 1.08
C VAL A 115 -7.93 -1.08 0.66
N SER A 116 -8.04 0.25 0.59
CA SER A 116 -9.31 0.91 0.21
C SER A 116 -9.13 2.18 -0.62
N SER A 117 -7.89 2.64 -0.83
CA SER A 117 -7.56 3.90 -1.51
C SER A 117 -8.15 4.01 -2.93
N ALA A 118 -8.18 2.89 -3.65
CA ALA A 118 -8.67 2.82 -5.03
C ALA A 118 -10.21 2.76 -5.15
N ILE A 119 -10.96 2.59 -4.06
CA ILE A 119 -12.44 2.47 -4.11
C ILE A 119 -13.09 3.69 -4.80
N PRO A 120 -12.77 4.95 -4.43
CA PRO A 120 -13.40 6.11 -5.08
C PRO A 120 -13.13 6.17 -6.60
N PHE A 121 -11.92 5.78 -7.04
CA PHE A 121 -11.56 5.73 -8.46
C PHE A 121 -12.37 4.67 -9.20
N ILE A 122 -12.49 3.46 -8.65
CA ILE A 122 -13.28 2.37 -9.23
C ILE A 122 -14.75 2.79 -9.33
N GLU A 123 -15.33 3.31 -8.24
CA GLU A 123 -16.71 3.77 -8.24
C GLU A 123 -16.95 4.92 -9.24
N SER A 124 -15.97 5.81 -9.43
CA SER A 124 -15.99 6.87 -10.43
C SER A 124 -16.09 6.30 -11.85
N LYS A 125 -15.29 5.27 -12.17
CA LYS A 125 -15.33 4.56 -13.45
C LYS A 125 -16.63 3.78 -13.66
N VAL A 126 -17.10 3.06 -12.64
CA VAL A 126 -18.37 2.31 -12.67
C VAL A 126 -19.54 3.25 -12.97
N ARG A 127 -19.61 4.41 -12.29
CA ARG A 127 -20.67 5.42 -12.55
C ARG A 127 -20.64 5.97 -13.98
N LYS A 128 -19.46 6.00 -14.61
CA LYS A 128 -19.27 6.44 -16.00
C LYS A 128 -19.45 5.31 -17.02
N ASN A 129 -19.68 4.07 -16.57
CA ASN A 129 -19.67 2.85 -17.40
C ASN A 129 -18.33 2.65 -18.15
N GLU A 130 -17.23 2.97 -17.48
CA GLU A 130 -15.87 2.91 -18.03
C GLU A 130 -15.02 1.81 -17.39
N TRP A 131 -15.48 1.15 -16.32
CA TRP A 131 -14.63 0.24 -15.53
C TRP A 131 -14.26 -1.03 -16.30
N CYS A 132 -15.23 -1.68 -16.93
CA CYS A 132 -14.93 -2.88 -17.72
C CYS A 132 -14.06 -2.56 -18.93
N ALA A 133 -14.33 -1.42 -19.59
CA ALA A 133 -13.54 -0.97 -20.73
C ALA A 133 -12.09 -0.67 -20.33
N TYR A 134 -11.90 0.04 -19.22
CA TYR A 134 -10.59 0.36 -18.66
C TYR A 134 -9.76 -0.90 -18.38
N LEU A 135 -10.35 -1.90 -17.71
CA LEU A 135 -9.66 -3.17 -17.45
C LEU A 135 -9.33 -3.94 -18.73
N LYS A 136 -10.26 -3.99 -19.69
CA LYS A 136 -10.04 -4.66 -20.99
C LYS A 136 -8.92 -4.02 -21.81
N GLU A 137 -8.84 -2.69 -21.79
CA GLU A 137 -7.79 -1.94 -22.49
C GLU A 137 -6.39 -2.23 -21.93
N LEU A 138 -6.26 -2.29 -20.60
CA LEU A 138 -4.98 -2.52 -19.95
C LEU A 138 -4.57 -3.99 -19.86
N ALA A 139 -5.52 -4.94 -19.87
CA ALA A 139 -5.27 -6.38 -19.79
C ALA A 139 -4.10 -6.88 -20.67
N PRO A 140 -4.09 -6.63 -22.00
CA PRO A 140 -3.01 -7.11 -22.85
C PRO A 140 -1.65 -6.50 -22.51
N LEU A 141 -1.64 -5.33 -21.86
CA LEU A 141 -0.39 -4.67 -21.48
C LEU A 141 0.26 -5.32 -20.24
N PHE A 142 -0.53 -6.01 -19.41
CA PHE A 142 -0.03 -6.73 -18.23
C PHE A 142 0.27 -8.22 -18.48
N ALA A 143 -0.13 -8.76 -19.64
CA ALA A 143 0.10 -10.15 -19.98
C ALA A 143 1.60 -10.49 -20.08
N LEU A 144 2.06 -11.52 -19.37
CA LEU A 144 3.47 -11.90 -19.29
C LEU A 144 4.00 -12.65 -20.52
N ASP A 145 3.11 -13.15 -21.38
CA ASP A 145 3.43 -13.79 -22.67
C ASP A 145 3.07 -12.95 -23.90
N GLY A 146 2.65 -11.70 -23.70
CA GLY A 146 2.47 -10.75 -24.80
C GLY A 146 3.81 -10.21 -25.36
N ASP A 147 3.72 -9.48 -26.46
CA ASP A 147 4.82 -8.82 -27.15
C ASP A 147 4.87 -7.29 -26.91
N GLN A 148 4.07 -6.80 -25.95
CA GLN A 148 3.96 -5.38 -25.65
C GLN A 148 5.28 -4.77 -25.18
N ALA A 149 5.45 -3.49 -25.50
CA ALA A 149 6.52 -2.66 -24.99
C ALA A 149 6.13 -2.00 -23.66
N LEU A 150 7.08 -1.82 -22.75
CA LEU A 150 6.89 -1.13 -21.46
C LEU A 150 6.29 0.28 -21.63
N GLU A 151 6.64 0.98 -22.71
CA GLU A 151 6.18 2.33 -23.02
C GLU A 151 4.70 2.39 -23.39
N ALA A 152 4.08 1.24 -23.71
CA ALA A 152 2.63 1.15 -23.92
C ALA A 152 1.85 1.40 -22.62
N LEU A 153 2.45 1.19 -21.46
CA LEU A 153 1.95 1.69 -20.18
C LEU A 153 2.46 3.12 -20.01
N HIS A 154 1.58 4.12 -20.14
CA HIS A 154 1.95 5.53 -20.03
C HIS A 154 0.89 6.32 -19.24
N ALA A 155 1.22 7.56 -18.85
CA ALA A 155 0.32 8.42 -18.05
C ALA A 155 -1.04 8.75 -18.71
N GLY A 156 -1.21 8.38 -19.99
CA GLY A 156 -2.46 8.60 -20.73
C GLY A 156 -3.46 7.45 -20.63
N ASN A 157 -3.01 6.23 -20.31
CA ASN A 157 -3.89 5.06 -20.11
C ASN A 157 -3.81 4.50 -18.68
N VAL A 158 -2.71 4.72 -17.97
CA VAL A 158 -2.61 4.41 -16.53
C VAL A 158 -3.07 5.63 -15.72
N GLU A 159 -4.38 5.77 -15.55
CA GLU A 159 -5.00 6.86 -14.79
C GLU A 159 -4.70 6.79 -13.28
N ARG A 160 -4.62 5.58 -12.73
CA ARG A 160 -4.27 5.29 -11.34
C ARG A 160 -3.44 4.02 -11.26
N PHE A 161 -2.43 4.00 -10.40
CA PHE A 161 -1.73 2.77 -10.05
C PHE A 161 -1.16 2.85 -8.63
N ASP A 162 -1.59 1.92 -7.80
CA ASP A 162 -1.20 1.80 -6.40
C ASP A 162 -1.22 0.33 -5.95
N SER A 163 -0.97 0.08 -4.68
CA SER A 163 -1.00 -1.27 -4.11
C SER A 163 -2.36 -1.97 -4.26
N GLY A 164 -3.46 -1.24 -4.45
CA GLY A 164 -4.79 -1.79 -4.75
C GLY A 164 -4.94 -2.16 -6.23
N MET A 165 -4.55 -1.27 -7.13
CA MET A 165 -4.59 -1.53 -8.57
C MET A 165 -3.70 -2.70 -8.98
N THR A 166 -2.54 -2.87 -8.33
CA THR A 166 -1.67 -4.04 -8.59
C THR A 166 -2.40 -5.36 -8.36
N LYS A 167 -3.22 -5.45 -7.29
CA LYS A 167 -4.06 -6.62 -6.96
C LYS A 167 -5.11 -6.86 -8.03
N ILE A 168 -5.82 -5.82 -8.43
CA ILE A 168 -6.87 -5.92 -9.45
C ILE A 168 -6.27 -6.42 -10.78
N HIS A 169 -5.18 -5.82 -11.24
CA HIS A 169 -4.53 -6.24 -12.49
C HIS A 169 -3.90 -7.63 -12.40
N ALA A 170 -3.31 -8.01 -11.25
CA ALA A 170 -2.78 -9.36 -11.03
C ALA A 170 -3.88 -10.43 -11.08
N LEU A 171 -5.03 -10.17 -10.46
CA LEU A 171 -6.15 -11.13 -10.45
C LEU A 171 -6.96 -11.13 -11.75
N PHE A 172 -6.90 -10.04 -12.52
CA PHE A 172 -7.53 -9.98 -13.84
C PHE A 172 -6.69 -10.71 -14.90
N ASP A 173 -5.36 -10.65 -14.79
CA ASP A 173 -4.43 -11.39 -15.62
C ASP A 173 -4.53 -12.92 -15.40
N THR A 174 -4.20 -13.69 -16.43
CA THR A 174 -4.22 -15.18 -16.40
C THR A 174 -2.84 -15.78 -16.71
N THR A 175 -1.83 -14.94 -16.87
CA THR A 175 -0.48 -15.30 -17.31
C THR A 175 0.54 -15.31 -16.16
N GLY A 176 0.13 -14.85 -14.97
CA GLY A 176 0.87 -14.88 -13.71
C GLY A 176 1.43 -13.52 -13.28
N SER A 177 0.80 -12.41 -13.68
CA SER A 177 1.18 -11.06 -13.26
C SER A 177 1.15 -10.96 -11.72
N PRO A 178 2.23 -10.49 -11.08
CA PRO A 178 2.32 -10.48 -9.63
C PRO A 178 1.57 -9.31 -9.00
N ILE A 179 1.10 -9.47 -7.77
CA ILE A 179 0.71 -8.36 -6.89
C ILE A 179 2.00 -7.64 -6.46
N TYR A 180 2.39 -6.60 -7.22
CA TYR A 180 3.63 -5.86 -6.96
C TYR A 180 3.44 -4.76 -5.90
N ASP A 181 3.36 -5.17 -4.64
CA ASP A 181 3.27 -4.26 -3.49
C ASP A 181 4.65 -3.90 -2.89
N SER A 182 4.63 -3.11 -1.81
CA SER A 182 5.85 -2.66 -1.11
C SER A 182 6.70 -3.78 -0.53
N ARG A 183 6.11 -4.94 -0.18
CA ARG A 183 6.86 -6.09 0.36
C ARG A 183 7.53 -6.85 -0.77
N VAL A 184 6.80 -7.15 -1.84
CA VAL A 184 7.37 -7.82 -3.02
C VAL A 184 8.53 -6.99 -3.59
N GLY A 185 8.34 -5.68 -3.73
CA GLY A 185 9.39 -4.76 -4.16
C GLY A 185 10.60 -4.72 -3.21
N ALA A 186 10.37 -4.71 -1.89
CA ALA A 186 11.45 -4.73 -0.89
C ALA A 186 12.29 -6.01 -0.93
N ALA A 187 11.64 -7.18 -1.07
CA ALA A 187 12.33 -8.46 -1.18
C ALA A 187 13.21 -8.51 -2.43
N LEU A 188 12.69 -8.09 -3.59
CA LEU A 188 13.45 -8.06 -4.85
C LEU A 188 14.60 -7.05 -4.82
N ALA A 189 14.38 -5.88 -4.23
CA ALA A 189 15.44 -4.90 -4.03
C ALA A 189 16.61 -5.47 -3.23
N MET A 190 16.31 -6.16 -2.11
CA MET A 190 17.34 -6.78 -1.27
C MET A 190 18.03 -7.95 -1.99
N LEU A 191 17.28 -8.83 -2.67
CA LEU A 191 17.86 -9.91 -3.48
C LEU A 191 18.77 -9.37 -4.58
N TYR A 192 18.42 -8.24 -5.19
CA TYR A 192 19.27 -7.59 -6.19
C TYR A 192 20.56 -7.04 -5.59
N GLU A 193 20.52 -6.42 -4.40
CA GLU A 193 21.73 -5.98 -3.71
C GLU A 193 22.62 -7.16 -3.29
N MET A 194 22.04 -8.31 -2.90
CA MET A 194 22.81 -9.55 -2.65
C MET A 194 23.52 -10.03 -3.92
N PHE A 195 22.80 -10.07 -5.05
CA PHE A 195 23.37 -10.40 -6.36
C PHE A 195 24.54 -9.48 -6.74
N ARG A 196 24.35 -8.17 -6.63
CA ARG A 196 25.41 -7.18 -6.91
C ARG A 196 26.59 -7.33 -5.96
N GLY A 197 26.34 -7.58 -4.67
CA GLY A 197 27.37 -7.76 -3.66
C GLY A 197 28.22 -9.00 -3.90
N GLU A 198 27.60 -10.12 -4.29
CA GLU A 198 28.33 -11.35 -4.64
C GLU A 198 29.20 -11.14 -5.89
N LEU A 199 28.63 -10.61 -6.97
CA LEU A 199 29.38 -10.43 -8.22
C LEU A 199 30.41 -9.30 -8.14
N GLY A 200 30.17 -8.28 -7.32
CA GLY A 200 31.15 -7.24 -7.03
C GLY A 200 32.42 -7.79 -6.40
N ARG A 201 32.31 -8.82 -5.54
CA ARG A 201 33.47 -9.54 -4.99
C ARG A 201 34.22 -10.36 -6.04
N GLU A 202 33.55 -10.73 -7.13
CA GLU A 202 34.12 -11.39 -8.31
C GLU A 202 34.63 -10.38 -9.35
N GLY A 203 34.56 -9.07 -9.07
CA GLY A 203 35.05 -7.99 -9.94
C GLY A 203 34.05 -7.52 -11.00
N VAL A 204 32.80 -7.98 -10.97
CA VAL A 204 31.74 -7.56 -11.90
C VAL A 204 30.81 -6.56 -11.22
N GLN A 205 30.64 -5.39 -11.83
CA GLN A 205 29.75 -4.35 -11.30
C GLN A 205 28.50 -4.19 -12.18
N TYR A 206 27.35 -4.08 -11.51
CA TYR A 206 26.08 -3.75 -12.13
C TYR A 206 25.46 -2.53 -11.45
N ASP A 207 24.77 -1.71 -12.24
CA ASP A 207 23.94 -0.62 -11.75
C ASP A 207 22.72 -1.14 -11.01
N ALA A 208 22.17 -0.34 -10.09
CA ALA A 208 20.93 -0.69 -9.41
C ALA A 208 19.77 -0.80 -10.43
N LEU A 209 19.02 -1.92 -10.41
CA LEU A 209 17.80 -2.02 -11.21
C LEU A 209 16.70 -1.09 -10.69
N GLY A 210 16.75 -0.72 -9.40
CA GLY A 210 15.84 0.27 -8.83
C GLY A 210 14.43 -0.25 -8.55
N PHE A 211 14.30 -1.50 -8.06
CA PHE A 211 13.02 -2.07 -7.59
C PHE A 211 12.36 -1.12 -6.57
N PRO A 212 11.22 -0.51 -6.92
CA PRO A 212 10.53 0.38 -6.00
C PRO A 212 9.95 -0.37 -4.82
N SER A 213 9.96 0.28 -3.66
CA SER A 213 9.30 -0.22 -2.45
C SER A 213 8.61 0.92 -1.70
N GLY A 214 7.88 0.58 -0.63
CA GLY A 214 7.25 1.55 0.26
C GLY A 214 7.87 1.49 1.66
N PRO A 215 7.70 2.55 2.47
CA PRO A 215 8.11 2.52 3.87
C PRO A 215 7.36 1.42 4.64
N ALA A 216 7.97 0.87 5.68
CA ALA A 216 7.31 -0.10 6.54
C ALA A 216 6.42 0.55 7.59
N ARG A 217 5.36 -0.17 8.01
CA ARG A 217 4.56 0.18 9.18
C ARG A 217 5.25 -0.34 10.45
N GLY A 218 6.13 0.46 11.02
CA GLY A 218 6.77 0.17 12.30
C GLY A 218 8.29 -0.01 12.17
N PRO A 219 8.91 -0.90 12.99
CA PRO A 219 10.36 -1.04 13.06
C PRO A 219 10.97 -1.92 11.95
N GLN A 220 10.16 -2.43 11.02
CA GLN A 220 10.63 -3.29 9.92
C GLN A 220 11.40 -2.45 8.89
N ILE A 221 12.28 -3.11 8.15
CA ILE A 221 13.05 -2.46 7.09
C ILE A 221 12.54 -2.97 5.74
N ARG A 222 12.11 -2.05 4.86
CA ARG A 222 11.64 -2.34 3.50
C ARG A 222 12.44 -1.62 2.40
N ASN A 223 13.49 -0.89 2.79
CA ASN A 223 14.41 -0.25 1.86
C ASN A 223 15.85 -0.67 2.21
N PRO A 224 16.64 -1.22 1.27
CA PRO A 224 18.01 -1.66 1.53
C PRO A 224 18.92 -0.56 2.11
N VAL A 225 18.63 0.73 1.90
CA VAL A 225 19.38 1.83 2.54
C VAL A 225 19.36 1.78 4.07
N GLY A 226 18.30 1.20 4.67
CA GLY A 226 18.23 0.97 6.12
C GLY A 226 19.25 -0.04 6.63
N LEU A 227 19.91 -0.78 5.73
CA LEU A 227 21.00 -1.72 5.99
C LEU A 227 22.34 -1.23 5.40
N GLY A 228 22.43 0.05 4.99
CA GLY A 228 23.64 0.63 4.39
C GLY A 228 23.87 0.26 2.92
N LEU A 229 22.84 -0.22 2.22
CA LEU A 229 22.90 -0.59 0.79
C LEU A 229 22.28 0.51 -0.10
N THR A 230 22.22 0.26 -1.41
CA THR A 230 21.66 1.24 -2.36
C THR A 230 20.17 1.45 -2.10
N ALA A 231 19.73 2.71 -2.08
CA ALA A 231 18.32 3.04 -1.83
C ALA A 231 17.41 2.62 -2.98
N SER A 232 16.27 2.01 -2.63
CA SER A 232 15.16 1.78 -3.57
C SER A 232 14.36 3.06 -3.81
N PRO A 233 13.88 3.30 -5.06
CA PRO A 233 12.85 4.30 -5.32
C PRO A 233 11.63 4.06 -4.41
N GLN A 234 11.00 5.14 -3.94
CA GLN A 234 9.89 5.03 -2.99
C GLN A 234 8.54 5.28 -3.65
N PHE A 235 7.58 4.38 -3.41
CA PHE A 235 6.18 4.57 -3.82
C PHE A 235 5.59 5.86 -3.25
N TYR A 236 4.59 6.40 -3.94
CA TYR A 236 3.90 7.64 -3.56
C TYR A 236 4.83 8.85 -3.45
N THR A 237 5.96 8.81 -4.16
CA THR A 237 6.85 9.96 -4.35
C THR A 237 6.98 10.25 -5.85
N PRO A 238 7.44 11.46 -6.24
CA PRO A 238 7.68 11.77 -7.65
C PRO A 238 8.66 10.83 -8.36
N GLN A 239 9.44 10.03 -7.62
CA GLN A 239 10.35 9.03 -8.19
C GLN A 239 9.62 7.88 -8.87
N VAL A 240 8.39 7.57 -8.44
CA VAL A 240 7.60 6.43 -8.92
C VAL A 240 6.20 6.92 -9.26
N ARG A 241 6.02 7.31 -10.53
CA ARG A 241 4.72 7.68 -11.08
C ARG A 241 3.84 6.44 -11.33
N PRO A 242 2.51 6.57 -11.41
CA PRO A 242 1.60 5.44 -11.59
C PRO A 242 1.98 4.49 -12.73
N GLU A 243 2.28 5.03 -13.92
CA GLU A 243 2.67 4.21 -15.08
C GLU A 243 4.03 3.53 -14.90
N GLU A 244 4.92 4.09 -14.09
CA GLU A 244 6.19 3.42 -13.77
C GLU A 244 5.97 2.29 -12.78
N TRP A 245 5.05 2.43 -11.82
CA TRP A 245 4.64 1.32 -10.95
C TRP A 245 4.01 0.19 -11.77
N ALA A 246 3.13 0.52 -12.72
CA ALA A 246 2.56 -0.46 -13.65
C ALA A 246 3.64 -1.22 -14.44
N ARG A 247 4.63 -0.51 -14.97
CA ARG A 247 5.78 -1.13 -15.64
C ARG A 247 6.59 -2.03 -14.71
N TRP A 248 6.74 -1.66 -13.44
CA TRP A 248 7.45 -2.50 -12.46
C TRP A 248 6.71 -3.79 -12.12
N GLN A 249 5.38 -3.79 -12.08
CA GLN A 249 4.61 -5.02 -12.00
C GLN A 249 4.90 -5.94 -13.19
N LEU A 250 4.90 -5.39 -14.41
CA LEU A 250 5.19 -6.15 -15.63
C LEU A 250 6.63 -6.69 -15.67
N LYS A 251 7.63 -5.82 -15.40
CA LYS A 251 9.06 -6.19 -15.31
C LYS A 251 9.27 -7.32 -14.30
N THR A 252 8.62 -7.22 -13.14
CA THR A 252 8.73 -8.23 -12.07
C THR A 252 8.11 -9.55 -12.51
N GLY A 253 6.94 -9.54 -13.14
CA GLY A 253 6.33 -10.74 -13.70
C GLY A 253 7.22 -11.42 -14.73
N TRP A 254 7.88 -10.65 -15.60
CA TRP A 254 8.85 -11.19 -16.56
C TRP A 254 10.07 -11.85 -15.89
N ILE A 255 10.60 -11.25 -14.81
CA ILE A 255 11.71 -11.83 -14.03
C ILE A 255 11.27 -13.14 -13.38
N ILE A 256 10.15 -13.14 -12.65
CA ILE A 256 9.62 -14.33 -11.97
C ILE A 256 9.42 -15.47 -12.97
N ARG A 257 8.74 -15.19 -14.09
CA ARG A 257 8.51 -16.19 -15.14
C ARG A 257 9.81 -16.72 -15.73
N ALA A 258 10.79 -15.86 -16.00
CA ALA A 258 12.09 -16.27 -16.54
C ALA A 258 12.87 -17.18 -15.58
N VAL A 259 12.74 -16.98 -14.25
CA VAL A 259 13.31 -17.87 -13.23
C VAL A 259 12.57 -19.20 -13.19
N LEU A 260 11.23 -19.19 -13.22
CA LEU A 260 10.41 -20.40 -13.19
C LEU A 260 10.53 -21.27 -14.45
N GLU A 261 10.86 -20.65 -15.59
CA GLU A 261 11.20 -21.34 -16.84
C GLU A 261 12.55 -22.09 -16.76
N GLN A 262 13.41 -21.76 -15.79
CA GLN A 262 14.73 -22.36 -15.56
C GLN A 262 14.80 -23.28 -14.33
N THR A 263 13.71 -23.41 -13.57
CA THR A 263 13.70 -24.11 -12.28
C THR A 263 12.46 -25.00 -12.12
N ALA A 264 12.54 -25.93 -11.16
CA ALA A 264 11.41 -26.74 -10.72
C ALA A 264 10.65 -26.13 -9.52
N LEU A 265 10.98 -24.89 -9.12
CA LEU A 265 10.34 -24.22 -7.99
C LEU A 265 8.82 -24.19 -8.16
N PHE A 266 8.10 -24.54 -7.10
CA PHE A 266 6.65 -24.57 -7.01
C PHE A 266 5.98 -25.56 -7.98
N ALA A 267 6.69 -26.60 -8.43
CA ALA A 267 6.11 -27.60 -9.33
C ALA A 267 4.90 -28.34 -8.71
N SER A 268 4.69 -28.28 -7.40
CA SER A 268 3.50 -28.81 -6.72
C SER A 268 2.25 -27.94 -6.89
N GLU A 269 2.38 -26.69 -7.35
CA GLU A 269 1.28 -25.74 -7.53
C GLU A 269 0.44 -26.01 -8.79
N LEU A 270 0.50 -27.25 -9.31
CA LEU A 270 -0.21 -27.70 -10.50
C LEU A 270 -1.74 -27.67 -10.28
N ALA A 271 -2.38 -26.62 -10.77
CA ALA A 271 -3.83 -26.53 -10.85
C ALA A 271 -4.37 -27.35 -12.04
N GLY A 272 -4.77 -28.60 -11.81
CA GLY A 272 -5.67 -29.35 -12.71
C GLY A 272 -5.25 -29.49 -14.20
N LYS A 273 -6.18 -29.98 -15.03
CA LYS A 273 -5.94 -30.39 -16.45
C LYS A 273 -6.07 -29.26 -17.50
N ALA A 274 -6.16 -27.99 -17.13
CA ALA A 274 -6.33 -26.89 -18.07
C ALA A 274 -5.20 -25.85 -17.94
N ALA A 275 -4.81 -25.25 -19.07
CA ALA A 275 -3.65 -24.39 -19.24
C ALA A 275 -3.56 -23.21 -18.24
N ASN A 276 -2.61 -23.28 -17.30
CA ASN A 276 -1.52 -22.31 -17.09
C ASN A 276 -0.76 -22.61 -15.79
N ASN A 277 -0.01 -23.73 -15.79
CA ASN A 277 0.89 -24.15 -14.69
C ASN A 277 1.81 -23.00 -14.22
N ILE A 278 2.27 -22.16 -15.15
CA ILE A 278 3.19 -21.08 -14.84
C ILE A 278 2.55 -19.98 -13.98
N ALA A 279 1.26 -19.66 -14.16
CA ALA A 279 0.61 -18.57 -13.45
C ALA A 279 0.47 -18.89 -11.94
N ALA A 280 0.06 -20.10 -11.59
CA ALA A 280 -0.01 -20.55 -10.20
C ALA A 280 1.37 -20.51 -9.52
N ARG A 281 2.42 -20.94 -10.25
CA ARG A 281 3.81 -20.87 -9.79
C ARG A 281 4.29 -19.42 -9.60
N CYS A 282 3.87 -18.49 -10.47
CA CYS A 282 4.17 -17.07 -10.30
C CYS A 282 3.58 -16.50 -9.02
N HIS A 283 2.31 -16.81 -8.70
CA HIS A 283 1.69 -16.33 -7.46
C HIS A 283 2.29 -16.98 -6.21
N ALA A 284 2.69 -18.25 -6.28
CA ALA A 284 3.43 -18.91 -5.20
C ALA A 284 4.80 -18.24 -4.94
N PHE A 285 5.51 -17.88 -6.01
CA PHE A 285 6.76 -17.12 -5.92
C PHE A 285 6.52 -15.74 -5.28
N GLU A 286 5.53 -15.00 -5.78
CA GLU A 286 5.12 -13.69 -5.25
C GLU A 286 4.76 -13.77 -3.76
N ALA A 287 3.98 -14.77 -3.34
CA ALA A 287 3.58 -14.96 -1.95
C ALA A 287 4.78 -15.21 -1.02
N ALA A 288 5.79 -15.94 -1.49
CA ALA A 288 7.03 -16.11 -0.74
C ALA A 288 7.83 -14.79 -0.64
N LEU A 289 7.90 -14.01 -1.72
CA LEU A 289 8.50 -12.67 -1.68
C LEU A 289 7.74 -11.72 -0.73
N PHE A 290 6.41 -11.79 -0.70
CA PHE A 290 5.58 -11.01 0.21
C PHE A 290 5.93 -11.29 1.69
N MET A 291 6.15 -12.56 2.04
CA MET A 291 6.57 -12.94 3.40
C MET A 291 7.98 -12.44 3.74
N ILE A 292 8.94 -12.60 2.83
CA ILE A 292 10.32 -12.07 2.99
C ILE A 292 10.28 -10.55 3.13
N GLY A 293 9.49 -9.89 2.29
CA GLY A 293 9.37 -8.45 2.18
C GLY A 293 8.68 -7.76 3.35
N TYR A 294 8.10 -8.53 4.29
CA TYR A 294 7.65 -7.98 5.56
C TYR A 294 8.79 -7.24 6.26
N ASP A 295 9.99 -7.83 6.25
CA ASP A 295 11.22 -7.25 6.77
C ASP A 295 12.44 -7.84 6.05
N ILE A 296 13.16 -7.02 5.27
CA ILE A 296 14.28 -7.50 4.45
C ILE A 296 15.46 -8.03 5.27
N ARG A 297 15.49 -7.78 6.59
CA ARG A 297 16.42 -8.45 7.51
C ARG A 297 16.25 -9.97 7.51
N SER A 298 15.12 -10.49 7.02
CA SER A 298 14.90 -11.92 6.83
C SER A 298 15.93 -12.58 5.91
N LEU A 299 16.61 -11.80 5.06
CA LEU A 299 17.66 -12.26 4.14
C LEU A 299 19.10 -12.07 4.68
N GLY A 300 19.26 -11.38 5.82
CA GLY A 300 20.54 -11.28 6.52
C GLY A 300 20.57 -12.33 7.62
N GLY A 301 21.31 -13.43 7.42
CA GLY A 301 21.48 -14.45 8.46
C GLY A 301 22.07 -13.88 9.77
N ASP A 302 22.11 -14.69 10.83
CA ASP A 302 22.70 -14.30 12.13
C ASP A 302 24.20 -13.91 12.03
N ASP A 303 24.87 -14.25 10.92
CA ASP A 303 26.26 -13.85 10.60
C ASP A 303 26.41 -12.42 10.04
N GLY A 304 25.29 -11.70 9.86
CA GLY A 304 25.27 -10.33 9.37
C GLY A 304 25.53 -10.21 7.87
N ILE A 305 24.98 -9.16 7.26
CA ILE A 305 25.36 -8.76 5.91
C ILE A 305 26.81 -8.27 6.00
N HIS A 306 27.77 -9.07 5.52
CA HIS A 306 29.16 -8.63 5.39
C HIS A 306 29.26 -7.54 4.33
N THR A 307 29.09 -6.29 4.78
CA THR A 307 29.34 -5.07 4.00
C THR A 307 30.83 -4.97 3.68
N ALA A 308 31.19 -4.84 2.40
CA ALA A 308 32.52 -4.36 2.04
C ALA A 308 32.69 -2.92 2.55
N PRO A 309 33.83 -2.55 3.15
CA PRO A 309 34.07 -1.20 3.61
C PRO A 309 34.54 -0.36 2.41
N ASP A 310 33.62 0.31 1.71
CA ASP A 310 34.02 1.41 0.82
C ASP A 310 32.86 2.38 0.53
N ALA A 311 32.69 3.32 1.47
CA ALA A 311 32.47 4.75 1.24
C ALA A 311 32.33 5.36 2.65
N GLY A 312 33.28 6.22 3.04
CA GLY A 312 33.42 6.80 4.39
C GLY A 312 32.31 7.76 4.84
N GLY A 313 31.04 7.38 4.68
CA GLY A 313 29.92 7.97 5.41
C GLY A 313 29.59 7.07 6.61
N SER A 314 29.32 7.67 7.76
CA SER A 314 28.63 6.92 8.82
C SER A 314 27.38 6.29 8.22
N PRO A 315 27.04 5.03 8.55
CA PRO A 315 25.76 4.45 8.15
C PRO A 315 24.68 5.46 8.50
N PRO A 316 23.78 5.84 7.58
CA PRO A 316 22.62 6.62 7.96
C PRO A 316 21.96 5.81 9.07
N THR A 317 21.83 6.40 10.26
CA THR A 317 21.02 5.79 11.32
C THR A 317 19.69 5.43 10.67
N PRO A 318 19.26 4.15 10.69
CA PRO A 318 17.99 3.75 10.10
C PRO A 318 16.96 4.72 10.62
N ASP A 319 16.25 5.37 9.71
CA ASP A 319 15.31 6.43 10.01
C ASP A 319 14.24 5.87 10.96
N ARG A 320 14.49 6.00 12.27
CA ARG A 320 13.54 5.63 13.33
C ARG A 320 12.34 6.59 13.34
N SER A 321 12.33 7.62 12.48
CA SER A 321 11.21 8.55 12.39
C SER A 321 10.12 7.97 11.50
N GLY A 322 9.28 7.14 12.10
CA GLY A 322 7.90 7.02 11.67
C GLY A 322 7.18 8.36 11.88
N ASN A 323 7.52 9.37 11.07
CA ASN A 323 7.01 10.73 11.19
C ASN A 323 5.55 10.78 10.71
N TRP A 324 4.64 10.47 11.63
CA TRP A 324 3.19 10.58 11.43
C TRP A 324 2.70 12.02 11.58
N VAL A 325 3.60 12.98 11.78
CA VAL A 325 3.27 14.40 11.93
C VAL A 325 2.83 14.93 10.56
N PRO A 326 1.58 15.40 10.42
CA PRO A 326 1.14 16.07 9.22
C PRO A 326 1.58 17.54 9.24
N VAL A 327 1.37 18.23 8.12
CA VAL A 327 1.35 19.70 8.14
C VAL A 327 0.11 20.15 8.93
N GLY A 328 0.25 21.19 9.75
CA GLY A 328 -0.85 21.75 10.53
C GLY A 328 -2.01 22.17 9.62
N HIS A 329 -3.24 21.83 10.01
CA HIS A 329 -4.39 21.88 9.10
C HIS A 329 -5.72 22.25 9.79
N PRO A 330 -6.47 23.26 9.30
CA PRO A 330 -7.80 23.60 9.79
C PRO A 330 -8.87 22.72 9.12
N PHE A 331 -8.95 21.46 9.55
CA PHE A 331 -9.72 20.39 8.87
C PHE A 331 -11.16 20.74 8.51
N GLY A 332 -12.00 21.07 9.49
CA GLY A 332 -13.42 21.36 9.23
C GLY A 332 -13.62 22.55 8.30
N SER A 333 -12.80 23.60 8.42
CA SER A 333 -12.85 24.79 7.56
C SER A 333 -12.54 24.45 6.11
N VAL A 334 -11.46 23.70 5.85
CA VAL A 334 -11.06 23.34 4.49
C VAL A 334 -12.10 22.43 3.83
N LEU A 335 -12.66 21.46 4.56
CA LEU A 335 -13.76 20.62 4.06
C LEU A 335 -14.99 21.46 3.71
N SER A 336 -15.39 22.38 4.58
CA SER A 336 -16.55 23.25 4.33
C SER A 336 -16.35 24.10 3.07
N VAL A 337 -15.14 24.60 2.83
CA VAL A 337 -14.85 25.44 1.67
C VAL A 337 -14.74 24.60 0.40
N TYR A 338 -14.16 23.39 0.47
CA TYR A 338 -14.15 22.46 -0.67
C TYR A 338 -15.58 22.02 -1.04
N ARG A 339 -16.45 21.78 -0.07
CA ARG A 339 -17.88 21.52 -0.31
C ARG A 339 -18.55 22.68 -1.05
N ALA A 340 -18.36 23.92 -0.59
CA ALA A 340 -18.92 25.11 -1.25
C ALA A 340 -18.41 25.26 -2.69
N TYR A 341 -17.16 24.92 -2.94
CA TYR A 341 -16.61 24.83 -4.29
C TYR A 341 -17.37 23.78 -5.12
N ARG A 342 -17.48 22.55 -4.63
CA ARG A 342 -18.17 21.46 -5.35
C ARG A 342 -19.65 21.76 -5.62
N GLU A 343 -20.32 22.53 -4.76
CA GLU A 343 -21.70 22.98 -4.95
C GLU A 343 -21.83 24.07 -6.03
N THR A 344 -20.80 24.90 -6.23
CA THR A 344 -20.80 26.02 -7.20
C THR A 344 -20.09 25.70 -8.52
N SER A 345 -19.28 24.65 -8.57
CA SER A 345 -18.50 24.25 -9.74
C SER A 345 -18.45 22.72 -9.86
N PRO A 346 -19.59 22.04 -10.05
CA PRO A 346 -19.67 20.57 -9.97
C PRO A 346 -18.95 19.84 -11.12
N ALA A 347 -18.67 20.52 -12.23
CA ALA A 347 -18.11 19.92 -13.44
C ALA A 347 -16.61 19.60 -13.34
N ASP A 348 -15.88 20.32 -12.49
CA ASP A 348 -14.46 20.08 -12.24
C ASP A 348 -14.27 19.83 -10.75
N PRO A 349 -14.01 18.59 -10.31
CA PRO A 349 -13.80 18.27 -8.91
C PRO A 349 -12.32 18.41 -8.49
N GLY A 350 -11.44 18.80 -9.41
CA GLY A 350 -9.99 18.79 -9.24
C GLY A 350 -9.47 19.74 -8.16
N ILE A 351 -8.36 19.36 -7.53
CA ILE A 351 -7.71 20.17 -6.50
C ILE A 351 -7.12 21.46 -7.09
N ASP A 352 -6.56 21.42 -8.30
CA ASP A 352 -6.02 22.61 -8.96
C ASP A 352 -7.13 23.61 -9.28
N ALA A 353 -8.25 23.12 -9.81
CA ALA A 353 -9.43 23.95 -10.09
C ALA A 353 -10.05 24.52 -8.80
N PHE A 354 -10.04 23.76 -7.70
CA PHE A 354 -10.39 24.28 -6.37
C PHE A 354 -9.46 25.43 -5.95
N GLY A 355 -8.15 25.30 -6.14
CA GLY A 355 -7.18 26.36 -5.85
C GLY A 355 -7.44 27.64 -6.65
N LEU A 356 -7.75 27.51 -7.94
CA LEU A 356 -8.13 28.65 -8.80
C LEU A 356 -9.46 29.27 -8.35
N TRP A 357 -10.46 28.45 -8.03
CA TRP A 357 -11.75 28.92 -7.53
C TRP A 357 -11.60 29.70 -6.22
N LEU A 358 -10.76 29.23 -5.30
CA LEU A 358 -10.45 29.89 -4.03
C LEU A 358 -9.89 31.30 -4.24
N GLN A 359 -8.93 31.44 -5.16
CA GLN A 359 -8.32 32.73 -5.51
C GLN A 359 -9.33 33.70 -6.14
N ALA A 360 -10.26 33.18 -6.95
CA ALA A 360 -11.30 33.97 -7.60
C ALA A 360 -12.49 34.31 -6.67
N ASN A 361 -12.64 33.61 -5.54
CA ASN A 361 -13.76 33.76 -4.61
C ASN A 361 -13.31 34.01 -3.15
N PRO A 362 -12.63 35.14 -2.84
CA PRO A 362 -12.25 35.49 -1.47
C PRO A 362 -13.45 36.01 -0.67
N ARG A 363 -14.46 35.15 -0.47
CA ARG A 363 -15.74 35.51 0.16
C ARG A 363 -15.63 35.73 1.68
N SER A 364 -14.51 35.33 2.29
CA SER A 364 -14.25 35.46 3.72
C SER A 364 -12.75 35.45 4.02
N ASP A 365 -12.35 35.97 5.19
CA ASP A 365 -10.97 35.85 5.70
C ASP A 365 -10.50 34.39 5.77
N MET A 366 -11.43 33.46 6.02
CA MET A 366 -11.17 32.02 5.98
C MET A 366 -10.75 31.55 4.58
N HIS A 367 -11.44 31.99 3.52
CA HIS A 367 -11.06 31.65 2.14
C HIS A 367 -9.68 32.20 1.80
N VAL A 368 -9.39 33.45 2.19
CA VAL A 368 -8.08 34.08 1.97
C VAL A 368 -6.98 33.32 2.70
N SER A 369 -7.19 32.94 3.96
CA SER A 369 -6.23 32.15 4.73
C SER A 369 -5.96 30.79 4.11
N ILE A 370 -7.00 30.10 3.61
CA ILE A 370 -6.85 28.80 2.94
C ILE A 370 -6.09 28.96 1.62
N ALA A 371 -6.44 29.97 0.81
CA ALA A 371 -5.76 30.24 -0.45
C ALA A 371 -4.26 30.51 -0.26
N ASN A 372 -3.90 31.32 0.75
CA ASN A 372 -2.50 31.63 1.06
C ASN A 372 -1.68 30.43 1.55
N ASN A 373 -2.35 29.40 2.10
CA ASN A 373 -1.71 28.20 2.64
C ASN A 373 -2.08 26.94 1.84
N PHE A 374 -2.57 27.11 0.61
CA PHE A 374 -3.23 26.04 -0.14
C PHE A 374 -2.37 24.80 -0.33
N ALA A 375 -1.09 24.99 -0.64
CA ALA A 375 -0.12 23.89 -0.82
C ALA A 375 -0.05 22.96 0.40
N ASN A 376 -0.23 23.52 1.60
CA ASN A 376 -0.22 22.79 2.86
C ASN A 376 -1.61 22.25 3.25
N TYR A 377 -2.68 22.85 2.73
CA TYR A 377 -4.05 22.52 3.13
C TYR A 377 -4.78 21.56 2.19
N GLN A 378 -4.23 21.29 1.02
CA GLN A 378 -4.84 20.36 0.07
C GLN A 378 -4.69 18.88 0.44
N TYR A 379 -3.72 18.49 1.29
CA TYR A 379 -3.40 17.07 1.50
C TYR A 379 -4.58 16.20 1.99
N PRO A 380 -5.50 16.67 2.87
CA PRO A 380 -6.64 15.84 3.30
C PRO A 380 -7.63 15.57 2.17
N LEU A 381 -7.66 16.43 1.15
CA LEU A 381 -8.54 16.26 -0.01
C LEU A 381 -8.00 15.19 -0.97
N GLY A 382 -6.69 14.94 -0.90
CA GLY A 382 -5.98 14.09 -1.82
C GLY A 382 -6.24 12.59 -1.63
N GLU A 383 -5.71 11.83 -2.59
CA GLU A 383 -5.89 10.40 -2.75
C GLU A 383 -5.55 9.56 -1.51
N ARG A 384 -4.49 9.93 -0.78
CA ARG A 384 -3.98 9.18 0.38
C ARG A 384 -4.76 9.43 1.67
N GLU A 385 -5.73 10.34 1.62
CA GLU A 385 -6.55 10.73 2.76
C GLU A 385 -8.02 10.45 2.43
N PHE A 386 -8.80 11.45 2.02
CA PHE A 386 -10.24 11.29 1.78
C PHE A 386 -10.61 11.19 0.29
N ASN A 387 -9.67 11.42 -0.63
CA ASN A 387 -9.86 11.34 -2.09
C ASN A 387 -11.14 12.02 -2.58
N LEU A 388 -11.35 13.27 -2.16
CA LEU A 388 -12.59 13.98 -2.44
C LEU A 388 -12.85 14.27 -3.94
N PRO A 389 -11.84 14.49 -4.80
CA PRO A 389 -12.07 14.68 -6.22
C PRO A 389 -12.80 13.51 -6.91
N GLU A 390 -12.56 12.27 -6.48
CA GLU A 390 -13.20 11.07 -7.04
C GLU A 390 -14.59 10.77 -6.45
N ARG A 391 -15.00 11.53 -5.43
CA ARG A 391 -16.27 11.35 -4.74
C ARG A 391 -17.40 12.14 -5.39
N THR A 392 -18.61 11.61 -5.31
CA THR A 392 -19.84 12.33 -5.69
C THR A 392 -20.05 13.55 -4.80
N LEU A 393 -20.86 14.52 -5.26
CA LEU A 393 -21.22 15.67 -4.44
C LEU A 393 -21.89 15.24 -3.13
N GLU A 394 -22.78 14.24 -3.17
CA GLU A 394 -23.43 13.68 -1.99
C GLU A 394 -22.42 13.11 -0.99
N HIS A 395 -21.42 12.37 -1.46
CA HIS A 395 -20.34 11.88 -0.61
C HIS A 395 -19.53 13.03 0.00
N VAL A 396 -19.21 14.07 -0.77
CA VAL A 396 -18.51 15.26 -0.25
C VAL A 396 -19.35 15.98 0.81
N GLN A 397 -20.65 16.10 0.60
CA GLN A 397 -21.58 16.70 1.57
C GLN A 397 -21.63 15.88 2.85
N SER A 398 -21.79 14.55 2.75
CA SER A 398 -21.80 13.65 3.90
C SER A 398 -20.49 13.71 4.70
N ILE A 399 -19.34 13.69 4.03
CA ILE A 399 -18.03 13.83 4.69
C ILE A 399 -17.90 15.21 5.35
N GLY A 400 -18.39 16.26 4.70
CA GLY A 400 -18.41 17.63 5.22
C GLY A 400 -19.33 17.82 6.43
N ASP A 401 -20.44 17.10 6.51
CA ASP A 401 -21.34 17.09 7.67
C ASP A 401 -20.71 16.37 8.89
N GLY A 402 -19.73 15.50 8.63
CA GLY A 402 -18.96 14.79 9.65
C GLY A 402 -19.79 13.73 10.38
N LYS A 403 -19.50 13.56 11.68
CA LYS A 403 -20.10 12.51 12.53
C LYS A 403 -19.88 11.09 11.98
N GLU A 404 -20.61 10.11 12.52
CA GLU A 404 -20.49 8.70 12.14
C GLU A 404 -20.85 8.47 10.67
N GLY A 405 -21.90 9.10 10.15
CA GLY A 405 -22.30 8.96 8.74
C GLY A 405 -21.21 9.44 7.78
N GLY A 406 -20.66 10.64 8.02
CA GLY A 406 -19.56 11.18 7.22
C GLY A 406 -18.27 10.37 7.36
N LEU A 407 -18.00 9.83 8.55
CA LEU A 407 -16.85 8.94 8.78
C LEU A 407 -16.97 7.64 7.99
N LEU A 408 -18.16 7.03 7.98
CA LEU A 408 -18.42 5.80 7.24
C LEU A 408 -18.18 6.01 5.74
N VAL A 409 -18.68 7.11 5.18
CA VAL A 409 -18.44 7.47 3.77
C VAL A 409 -16.96 7.75 3.54
N ALA A 410 -16.31 8.55 4.39
CA ALA A 410 -14.88 8.85 4.33
C ALA A 410 -14.01 7.57 4.37
N ASN A 411 -14.45 6.57 5.11
CA ASN A 411 -13.80 5.27 5.27
C ASN A 411 -14.34 4.19 4.28
N ASN A 412 -14.91 4.62 3.14
CA ASN A 412 -15.34 3.75 2.04
C ASN A 412 -16.38 2.67 2.44
N GLY A 413 -17.24 3.01 3.39
CA GLY A 413 -18.28 2.12 3.92
C GLY A 413 -17.79 1.15 4.99
N GLU A 414 -16.52 1.24 5.42
CA GLU A 414 -15.99 0.37 6.46
C GLU A 414 -16.30 0.96 7.86
N PRO A 415 -16.93 0.19 8.75
CA PRO A 415 -17.30 0.67 10.09
C PRO A 415 -16.12 0.75 11.06
N GLU A 416 -14.98 0.16 10.69
CA GLU A 416 -13.76 0.11 11.48
C GLU A 416 -12.57 0.66 10.68
N PHE A 417 -11.58 1.17 11.40
CA PHE A 417 -10.34 1.64 10.83
C PHE A 417 -9.57 0.48 10.18
N ILE A 418 -9.28 0.62 8.89
CA ILE A 418 -8.42 -0.31 8.15
C ILE A 418 -7.07 0.37 7.96
N ALA A 419 -6.08 -0.10 8.70
CA ALA A 419 -4.74 0.40 8.55
C ALA A 419 -4.13 0.00 7.20
N GLY A 420 -3.67 0.99 6.45
CA GLY A 420 -2.84 0.75 5.26
C GLY A 420 -1.43 0.24 5.63
N ASP A 421 -0.77 -0.39 4.66
CA ASP A 421 0.60 -0.92 4.80
C ASP A 421 1.69 0.18 4.80
N GLU A 422 1.30 1.42 4.47
CA GLU A 422 2.17 2.58 4.27
C GLU A 422 1.60 3.81 5.02
N ARG A 423 2.25 4.97 4.85
CA ARG A 423 1.83 6.24 5.48
C ARG A 423 0.61 6.86 4.76
N GLU A 424 -0.56 6.30 4.99
CA GLU A 424 -1.85 6.81 4.49
C GLU A 424 -2.82 7.10 5.63
N GLN A 425 -3.92 7.78 5.34
CA GLN A 425 -4.96 8.14 6.30
C GLN A 425 -4.40 8.87 7.53
N VAL A 426 -3.40 9.74 7.33
CA VAL A 426 -2.70 10.44 8.40
C VAL A 426 -3.68 11.25 9.25
N CYS A 427 -4.74 11.81 8.65
CA CYS A 427 -5.79 12.49 9.39
C CYS A 427 -6.46 11.58 10.44
N LEU A 428 -6.86 10.37 10.05
CA LEU A 428 -7.49 9.40 10.94
C LEU A 428 -6.48 8.83 11.96
N VAL A 429 -5.24 8.58 11.54
CA VAL A 429 -4.18 8.15 12.46
C VAL A 429 -3.91 9.21 13.53
N CYS A 430 -3.86 10.50 13.16
CA CYS A 430 -3.72 11.59 14.13
C CYS A 430 -4.89 11.62 15.12
N ALA A 431 -6.13 11.39 14.66
CA ALA A 431 -7.30 11.33 15.53
C ALA A 431 -7.19 10.16 16.53
N GLY A 432 -6.78 8.98 16.06
CA GLY A 432 -6.53 7.80 16.88
C GLY A 432 -5.46 8.04 17.95
N LEU A 433 -4.26 8.47 17.53
CA LEU A 433 -3.15 8.79 18.44
C LEU A 433 -3.55 9.85 19.47
N THR A 434 -4.30 10.87 19.06
CA THR A 434 -4.80 11.92 19.95
C THR A 434 -5.73 11.34 21.01
N GLY A 435 -6.75 10.57 20.62
CA GLY A 435 -7.70 10.00 21.57
C GLY A 435 -7.01 9.10 22.61
N TYR A 436 -6.08 8.24 22.18
CA TYR A 436 -5.33 7.39 23.10
C TYR A 436 -4.41 8.19 24.04
N CYS A 437 -3.76 9.26 23.58
CA CYS A 437 -2.99 10.13 24.46
C CYS A 437 -3.87 10.87 25.48
N TYR A 438 -5.07 11.32 25.08
CA TYR A 438 -6.00 11.99 25.99
C TYR A 438 -6.57 11.05 27.04
N ALA A 439 -6.81 9.79 26.69
CA ALA A 439 -7.24 8.76 27.64
C ALA A 439 -6.13 8.35 28.61
N ALA A 440 -4.88 8.27 28.16
CA ALA A 440 -3.77 7.80 28.98
C ALA A 440 -3.16 8.89 29.88
N ASP A 441 -3.10 10.13 29.41
CA ASP A 441 -2.35 11.19 30.08
C ASP A 441 -3.24 12.42 30.39
N PRO A 442 -3.31 12.87 31.65
CA PRO A 442 -4.20 13.98 32.05
C PRO A 442 -3.64 15.36 31.69
N THR A 443 -2.32 15.51 31.59
CA THR A 443 -1.65 16.80 31.34
C THR A 443 -1.20 16.94 29.88
N PRO A 444 -1.29 18.14 29.27
CA PRO A 444 -0.76 18.40 27.93
C PRO A 444 0.72 17.98 27.73
N GLU A 445 1.56 18.22 28.74
CA GLU A 445 3.00 17.94 28.69
C GLU A 445 3.25 16.44 28.52
N ALA A 446 2.65 15.61 29.36
CA ALA A 446 2.76 14.16 29.30
C ALA A 446 2.29 13.58 27.95
N ARG A 447 1.22 14.13 27.36
CA ARG A 447 0.73 13.73 26.03
C ARG A 447 1.79 13.97 24.96
N THR A 448 2.42 15.15 24.97
CA THR A 448 3.49 15.46 24.00
C THR A 448 4.73 14.60 24.20
N GLU A 449 5.12 14.37 25.45
CA GLU A 449 6.28 13.54 25.79
C GLU A 449 6.08 12.07 25.38
N ARG A 450 4.85 11.53 25.51
CA ARG A 450 4.53 10.19 25.04
C ARG A 450 4.76 10.06 23.53
N LEU A 451 4.24 10.98 22.73
CA LEU A 451 4.43 10.95 21.27
C LEU A 451 5.90 11.06 20.86
N ILE A 452 6.69 11.85 21.59
CA ILE A 452 8.13 11.98 21.33
C ILE A 452 8.87 10.69 21.69
N ARG A 453 8.66 10.19 22.92
CA ARG A 453 9.32 8.98 23.43
C ARG A 453 9.04 7.75 22.55
N THR A 454 7.83 7.66 22.01
CA THR A 454 7.39 6.56 21.15
C THR A 454 7.74 6.80 19.68
N GLY A 455 8.30 7.97 19.33
CA GLY A 455 8.81 8.31 18.01
C GLY A 455 7.75 8.68 16.98
N PHE A 456 6.52 8.99 17.40
CA PHE A 456 5.47 9.52 16.51
C PHE A 456 5.72 10.98 16.14
N ALA A 457 6.49 11.71 16.96
CA ALA A 457 6.91 13.08 16.71
C ALA A 457 8.38 13.30 17.13
N GLY A 458 9.12 14.11 16.39
CA GLY A 458 10.53 14.41 16.72
C GLY A 458 10.71 15.54 17.73
N THR A 459 9.72 16.43 17.87
CA THR A 459 9.79 17.61 18.74
C THR A 459 8.45 17.88 19.42
N ARG A 460 8.43 18.72 20.47
CA ARG A 460 7.19 19.17 21.11
C ARG A 460 6.27 19.92 20.14
N ASN A 461 6.83 20.72 19.24
CA ASN A 461 6.05 21.42 18.21
C ASN A 461 5.39 20.42 17.26
N SER A 462 6.14 19.43 16.77
CA SER A 462 5.62 18.38 15.91
C SER A 462 4.54 17.54 16.61
N ALA A 463 4.71 17.22 17.90
CA ALA A 463 3.71 16.53 18.70
C ALA A 463 2.43 17.36 18.86
N ASN A 464 2.56 18.65 19.12
CA ASN A 464 1.43 19.58 19.19
C ASN A 464 0.68 19.69 17.87
N THR A 465 1.39 19.71 16.73
CA THR A 465 0.77 19.71 15.41
C THR A 465 -0.05 18.44 15.18
N LEU A 466 0.50 17.27 15.49
CA LEU A 466 -0.19 15.98 15.40
C LEU A 466 -1.46 15.97 16.25
N LEU A 467 -1.36 16.38 17.52
CA LEU A 467 -2.51 16.49 18.43
C LEU A 467 -3.55 17.50 17.92
N SER A 468 -3.10 18.62 17.35
CA SER A 468 -4.02 19.64 16.82
C SER A 468 -4.83 19.13 15.63
N VAL A 469 -4.18 18.45 14.67
CA VAL A 469 -4.89 17.84 13.55
C VAL A 469 -5.82 16.73 14.04
N GLY A 470 -5.34 15.88 14.94
CA GLY A 470 -6.15 14.79 15.49
C GLY A 470 -7.38 15.27 16.26
N ARG A 471 -7.29 16.38 17.01
CA ARG A 471 -8.46 17.03 17.62
C ARG A 471 -9.46 17.53 16.58
N GLY A 472 -8.98 18.20 15.53
CA GLY A 472 -9.84 18.74 14.48
C GLY A 472 -10.59 17.63 13.72
N VAL A 473 -9.86 16.58 13.30
CA VAL A 473 -10.44 15.43 12.59
C VAL A 473 -11.34 14.61 13.53
N GLY A 474 -10.87 14.34 14.75
CA GLY A 474 -11.59 13.53 15.72
C GLY A 474 -12.92 14.16 16.15
N THR A 475 -12.95 15.47 16.40
CA THR A 475 -14.19 16.16 16.77
C THR A 475 -15.16 16.30 15.59
N HIS A 476 -14.64 16.53 14.37
CA HIS A 476 -15.44 16.57 13.14
C HIS A 476 -16.23 15.28 12.93
N PHE A 477 -15.57 14.13 13.00
CA PHE A 477 -16.19 12.82 12.84
C PHE A 477 -16.86 12.27 14.10
N GLY A 478 -16.83 12.99 15.23
CA GLY A 478 -17.42 12.54 16.49
C GLY A 478 -16.67 11.38 17.16
N LEU A 479 -15.42 11.13 16.76
CA LEU A 479 -14.50 10.22 17.43
C LEU A 479 -14.05 10.80 18.78
N LEU A 480 -13.91 12.13 18.86
CA LEU A 480 -13.56 12.83 20.09
C LEU A 480 -14.70 13.79 20.48
N ASP A 481 -14.95 13.93 21.78
CA ASP A 481 -15.89 14.91 22.29
C ASP A 481 -15.29 16.33 22.35
N ARG A 482 -16.02 17.28 22.96
CA ARG A 482 -15.58 18.68 23.07
C ARG A 482 -14.35 18.89 23.94
N ASP A 483 -14.08 17.95 24.86
CA ASP A 483 -12.91 17.93 25.74
C ASP A 483 -11.81 17.00 25.19
N PHE A 484 -11.98 16.55 23.96
CA PHE A 484 -11.11 15.66 23.20
C PHE A 484 -10.97 14.25 23.80
N GLN A 485 -11.92 13.85 24.63
CA GLN A 485 -11.97 12.49 25.17
C GLN A 485 -12.54 11.52 24.12
N PRO A 486 -12.04 10.27 24.05
CA PRO A 486 -12.58 9.24 23.19
C PRO A 486 -14.07 8.95 23.44
N THR A 487 -14.87 8.96 22.38
CA THR A 487 -16.28 8.57 22.41
C THR A 487 -16.46 7.05 22.25
N ASP A 488 -17.69 6.55 22.39
CA ASP A 488 -18.01 5.16 22.04
C ASP A 488 -17.73 4.85 20.57
N LEU A 489 -17.97 5.82 19.68
CA LEU A 489 -17.63 5.70 18.26
C LEU A 489 -16.13 5.50 18.07
N PHE A 490 -15.27 6.24 18.79
CA PHE A 490 -13.82 6.03 18.73
C PHE A 490 -13.42 4.62 19.11
N ARG A 491 -13.96 4.11 20.22
CA ARG A 491 -13.63 2.76 20.70
C ARG A 491 -14.06 1.70 19.69
N ARG A 492 -15.21 1.86 19.04
CA ARG A 492 -15.69 0.96 17.98
C ARG A 492 -14.92 1.09 16.68
N PHE A 493 -14.56 2.30 16.28
CA PHE A 493 -13.91 2.55 15.00
C PHE A 493 -12.46 2.07 15.02
N PHE A 494 -11.67 2.41 16.04
CA PHE A 494 -10.24 2.09 16.04
C PHE A 494 -9.92 0.65 16.47
N ARG A 495 -10.73 0.02 17.34
CA ARG A 495 -10.61 -1.36 17.87
C ARG A 495 -9.24 -2.03 17.64
N ASP A 496 -9.23 -3.18 16.97
CA ASP A 496 -8.04 -3.98 16.68
C ASP A 496 -7.30 -3.47 15.44
N GLY A 497 -7.97 -2.65 14.61
CA GLY A 497 -7.36 -2.02 13.43
C GLY A 497 -6.22 -1.06 13.77
N PHE A 498 -6.23 -0.52 15.00
CA PHE A 498 -5.25 0.45 15.49
C PHE A 498 -4.16 -0.17 16.41
N ASP A 499 -4.11 -1.50 16.53
CA ASP A 499 -3.25 -2.19 17.51
C ASP A 499 -1.77 -1.86 17.35
N ASP A 500 -1.21 -1.80 16.14
CA ASP A 500 0.21 -1.48 15.94
C ASP A 500 0.58 -0.09 16.50
N PHE A 501 -0.34 0.88 16.35
CA PHE A 501 -0.17 2.22 16.88
C PHE A 501 -0.32 2.24 18.41
N ARG A 502 -1.34 1.54 18.93
CA ARG A 502 -1.63 1.43 20.36
C ARG A 502 -0.49 0.76 21.12
N ASN A 503 0.00 -0.36 20.60
CA ASN A 503 1.13 -1.12 21.15
C ASN A 503 2.40 -0.25 21.19
N ARG A 504 2.66 0.51 20.11
CA ARG A 504 3.77 1.46 20.08
C ARG A 504 3.61 2.63 21.06
N LEU A 505 2.39 3.09 21.31
CA LEU A 505 2.10 4.12 22.32
C LEU A 505 2.28 3.62 23.77
N GLY A 506 2.30 2.30 23.98
CA GLY A 506 2.34 1.68 25.30
C GLY A 506 1.09 2.02 26.12
N VAL A 507 -0.09 1.85 25.52
CA VAL A 507 -1.38 2.01 26.19
C VAL A 507 -2.18 0.71 26.07
N ASP A 508 -2.82 0.30 27.15
CA ASP A 508 -3.61 -0.95 27.19
C ASP A 508 -4.96 -0.80 26.46
N ARG A 509 -5.65 -1.93 26.30
CA ARG A 509 -6.95 -2.04 25.62
C ARG A 509 -8.09 -1.31 26.33
#